data_AF-A0A850W3F4-F1
#
_entry.id   AF-A0A850W3F4-F1
#
_cell.length_a   1.000
_cell.length_b   1.000
_cell.length_c   1.000
_cell.angle_alpha   90.00
_cell.angle_beta   90.00
_cell.angle_gamma   90.00
#
_symmetry.space_group_name_H-M   'P 1'
#
loop_
_entity.id
_entity.type
_entity.pdbx_description
1 polymer ?
#
loop_
_entity_poly.entity_id
_entity_poly.type
_entity_poly.pdbx_seq_one_letter_code
_entity_poly.pdbx_strand_id
1 'polypeptide(L)'
;LESSLLTQPWASVCLGESAFLAKACFRDTGYILLISDLSSVWYESADTETVGQRSKELNKRLTVHVSSFLHRLCSLMCPLLAGQPDATTSFSCHRTASGLSLHVKSELSGLPFYWDFHCCPAPVEMVSRHLVRPLIRMSLALQYQVQELTSLLLQKDAEIEDYRESGAMLSRDRLRTEPFQEETFQQNFMAE
;
A
#
# COMPACT_ATOMS: atom_id res chain seq x y z
N LEU A 1 12.92 12.82 1.51
CA LEU A 1 12.15 11.69 2.11
C LEU A 1 10.74 11.61 1.54
N GLU A 2 9.95 12.69 1.60
CA GLU A 2 8.57 12.71 1.07
C GLU A 2 8.43 12.27 -0.40
N SER A 3 9.30 12.76 -1.29
CA SER A 3 9.27 12.36 -2.71
C SER A 3 9.48 10.86 -2.92
N SER A 4 10.32 10.22 -2.10
CA SER A 4 10.52 8.78 -2.12
C SER A 4 9.34 8.00 -1.52
N LEU A 5 8.62 8.57 -0.55
CA LEU A 5 7.41 7.96 0.03
C LEU A 5 6.24 7.92 -0.97
N LEU A 6 6.16 8.90 -1.88
CA LEU A 6 5.12 8.92 -2.92
C LEU A 6 5.16 7.68 -3.81
N THR A 7 6.36 7.16 -4.09
CA THR A 7 6.54 5.96 -4.92
C THR A 7 6.46 4.65 -4.14
N GLN A 8 6.33 4.69 -2.82
CA GLN A 8 6.15 3.47 -2.02
C GLN A 8 4.68 3.00 -2.11
N PRO A 9 4.45 1.69 -2.32
CA PRO A 9 3.11 1.14 -2.33
C PRO A 9 2.50 1.17 -0.93
N TRP A 10 1.17 1.25 -0.86
CA TRP A 10 0.44 0.95 0.36
C TRP A 10 0.41 -0.56 0.57
N ALA A 11 0.75 -1.00 1.78
CA ALA A 11 0.70 -2.38 2.20
C ALA A 11 -0.35 -2.59 3.28
N SER A 12 -1.04 -3.71 3.25
CA SER A 12 -1.88 -4.15 4.36
C SER A 12 -0.99 -4.75 5.45
N VAL A 13 -1.13 -4.26 6.69
CA VAL A 13 -0.36 -4.71 7.84
C VAL A 13 -1.28 -4.98 9.02
N CYS A 14 -1.00 -6.04 9.77
CA CYS A 14 -1.69 -6.35 11.02
C CYS A 14 -0.80 -5.96 12.20
N LEU A 15 -1.29 -5.07 13.05
CA LEU A 15 -0.58 -4.55 14.23
C LEU A 15 -1.38 -4.94 15.47
N GLY A 16 -1.01 -6.04 16.11
CA GLY A 16 -1.87 -6.70 17.09
C GLY A 16 -3.15 -7.25 16.44
N GLU A 17 -4.30 -6.86 16.96
CA GLU A 17 -5.62 -7.32 16.46
C GLU A 17 -6.23 -6.39 15.39
N SER A 18 -5.54 -5.31 15.03
CA SER A 18 -6.05 -4.28 14.11
C SER A 18 -5.34 -4.31 12.76
N ALA A 19 -6.11 -4.16 11.69
CA ALA A 19 -5.60 -4.04 10.33
C ALA A 19 -5.41 -2.57 9.95
N PHE A 20 -4.29 -2.27 9.28
CA PHE A 20 -3.96 -0.94 8.79
C PHE A 20 -3.43 -1.03 7.36
N LEU A 21 -3.50 0.09 6.65
CA LEU A 21 -2.65 0.36 5.51
C LEU A 21 -1.43 1.16 5.97
N ALA A 22 -0.24 0.75 5.57
CA ALA A 22 0.98 1.47 5.88
C ALA A 22 1.90 1.56 4.67
N LYS A 23 2.72 2.62 4.64
CA LYS A 23 3.87 2.72 3.77
C LYS A 23 4.96 3.55 4.41
N ALA A 24 6.21 3.19 4.16
CA ALA A 24 7.35 3.86 4.77
C ALA A 24 8.51 4.00 3.79
N CYS A 25 9.34 5.02 4.02
CA CYS A 25 10.61 5.19 3.33
C CYS A 25 11.70 5.45 4.36
N PHE A 26 12.74 4.60 4.35
CA PHE A 26 13.94 4.73 5.18
C PHE A 26 15.13 5.15 4.31
N ARG A 27 15.95 6.07 4.81
CA ARG A 27 17.23 6.51 4.23
C ARG A 27 18.24 6.67 5.38
N ASP A 28 19.51 6.90 5.06
CA ASP A 28 20.53 7.14 6.08
C ASP A 28 20.33 8.45 6.86
N THR A 29 19.51 9.36 6.33
CA THR A 29 19.20 10.67 6.94
C THR A 29 17.92 10.69 7.76
N GLY A 30 17.17 9.57 7.82
CA GLY A 30 15.89 9.52 8.50
C GLY A 30 14.87 8.62 7.81
N TYR A 31 13.62 8.70 8.29
CA TYR A 31 12.51 7.99 7.70
C TYR A 31 11.24 8.83 7.68
N ILE A 32 10.29 8.38 6.87
CA ILE A 32 8.91 8.83 6.91
C ILE A 32 7.99 7.61 6.84
N LEU A 33 7.01 7.55 7.74
CA LEU A 33 5.98 6.51 7.84
C LEU A 33 4.61 7.16 7.69
N LEU A 34 3.75 6.55 6.90
CA LEU A 34 2.34 6.92 6.77
C LEU A 34 1.49 5.68 7.05
N ILE A 35 0.48 5.82 7.89
CA ILE A 35 -0.38 4.73 8.34
C ILE A 35 -1.84 5.18 8.38
N SER A 36 -2.75 4.29 8.03
CA SER A 36 -4.19 4.56 7.92
C SER A 36 -4.97 3.33 8.36
N ASP A 37 -6.05 3.54 9.10
CA ASP A 37 -7.06 2.51 9.39
C ASP A 37 -8.31 2.70 8.52
N LEU A 38 -8.17 3.45 7.41
CA LEU A 38 -9.23 3.88 6.49
C LEU A 38 -10.25 4.86 7.08
N SER A 39 -10.19 5.13 8.38
CA SER A 39 -10.99 6.18 9.04
C SER A 39 -10.17 7.45 9.25
N SER A 40 -8.91 7.30 9.62
CA SER A 40 -7.95 8.36 9.86
C SER A 40 -6.60 8.02 9.24
N VAL A 41 -5.78 9.05 9.02
CA VAL A 41 -4.41 8.90 8.49
C VAL A 41 -3.46 9.59 9.46
N TRP A 42 -2.39 8.90 9.83
CA TRP A 42 -1.32 9.41 10.68
C TRP A 42 0.02 9.28 9.97
N TYR A 43 0.96 10.14 10.35
CA TYR A 43 2.30 10.11 9.81
C TYR A 43 3.34 10.42 10.88
N GLU A 44 4.56 9.96 10.65
CA GLU A 44 5.73 10.42 11.36
C GLU A 44 6.85 10.68 10.34
N SER A 45 7.57 11.78 10.52
CA SER A 45 8.85 12.03 9.87
C SER A 45 9.91 12.22 10.96
N ALA A 46 10.97 11.41 10.92
CA ALA A 46 12.05 11.49 11.88
C ALA A 46 13.39 11.59 11.15
N ASP A 47 14.19 12.57 11.53
CA ASP A 47 15.55 12.79 11.03
C ASP A 47 16.60 12.09 11.91
N THR A 48 17.88 12.27 11.59
CA THR A 48 18.96 11.63 12.36
C THR A 48 19.04 12.09 13.82
N GLU A 49 18.65 13.33 14.12
CA GLU A 49 18.68 13.86 15.49
C GLU A 49 17.58 13.18 16.32
N THR A 50 16.35 13.20 15.81
CA THR A 50 15.20 12.53 16.41
C THR A 50 15.48 11.05 16.62
N VAL A 51 16.07 10.40 15.61
CA VAL A 51 16.40 8.97 15.70
C VAL A 51 17.48 8.70 16.72
N GLY A 52 18.56 9.49 16.72
CA GLY A 52 19.66 9.34 17.65
C GLY A 52 19.28 9.61 19.11
N GLN A 53 18.38 10.56 19.36
CA GLN A 53 17.87 10.81 20.70
C GLN A 53 17.01 9.63 21.18
N ARG A 54 15.98 9.28 20.40
CA ARG A 54 15.03 8.21 20.77
C ARG A 54 15.72 6.85 20.88
N SER A 55 16.71 6.57 20.06
CA SER A 55 17.48 5.32 20.16
C SER A 55 18.21 5.22 21.49
N LYS A 56 18.80 6.31 21.99
CA LYS A 56 19.49 6.33 23.31
C LYS A 56 18.52 6.16 24.47
N GLU A 57 17.32 6.74 24.35
CA GLU A 57 16.27 6.66 25.37
C GLU A 57 15.72 5.23 25.49
N LEU A 58 15.36 4.61 24.36
CA LEU A 58 14.75 3.29 24.31
C LEU A 58 15.76 2.14 24.41
N ASN A 59 16.99 2.34 23.95
CA ASN A 59 18.00 1.30 23.85
C ASN A 59 19.31 1.71 24.54
N LYS A 60 19.23 1.98 25.85
CA LYS A 60 20.33 2.52 26.68
C LYS A 60 21.66 1.76 26.61
N ARG A 61 21.65 0.48 26.23
CA ARG A 61 22.83 -0.38 26.11
C ARG A 61 23.40 -0.47 24.69
N LEU A 62 22.68 0.06 23.69
CA LEU A 62 23.10 0.03 22.30
C LEU A 62 23.82 1.34 21.96
N THR A 63 25.11 1.25 21.62
CA THR A 63 25.90 2.37 21.07
C THR A 63 26.19 2.08 19.61
N VAL A 64 25.33 2.56 18.73
CA VAL A 64 25.41 2.35 17.27
C VAL A 64 25.22 3.67 16.54
N HIS A 65 25.82 3.78 15.36
CA HIS A 65 25.59 4.92 14.48
C HIS A 65 24.12 4.97 14.04
N VAL A 66 23.59 6.19 13.89
CA VAL A 66 22.18 6.43 13.53
C VAL A 66 21.82 5.79 12.19
N SER A 67 22.74 5.79 11.22
CA SER A 67 22.54 5.12 9.93
C SER A 67 22.36 3.61 10.08
N SER A 68 23.15 2.94 10.93
CA SER A 68 22.98 1.52 11.24
C SER A 68 21.65 1.25 11.96
N PHE A 69 21.22 2.17 12.82
CA PHE A 69 19.92 2.08 13.48
C PHE A 69 18.76 2.21 12.48
N LEU A 70 18.85 3.16 11.54
CA LEU A 70 17.88 3.36 10.46
C LEU A 70 17.83 2.15 9.52
N HIS A 71 18.97 1.56 9.18
CA HIS A 71 19.04 0.32 8.42
C HIS A 71 18.36 -0.83 9.17
N ARG A 72 18.54 -0.91 10.50
CA ARG A 72 17.84 -1.90 11.32
C ARG A 72 16.32 -1.69 11.29
N LEU A 73 15.84 -0.46 11.46
CA LEU A 73 14.40 -0.16 11.35
C LEU A 73 13.84 -0.55 9.98
N CYS A 74 14.57 -0.24 8.90
CA CYS A 74 14.23 -0.66 7.55
C CYS A 74 14.10 -2.19 7.45
N SER A 75 15.09 -2.93 7.97
CA SER A 75 15.08 -4.41 7.95
C SER A 75 13.93 -5.04 8.74
N LEU A 76 13.38 -4.34 9.75
CA LEU A 76 12.22 -4.79 10.52
C LEU A 76 10.90 -4.46 9.81
N MET A 77 10.81 -3.28 9.22
CA MET A 77 9.58 -2.78 8.59
C MET A 77 9.37 -3.32 7.18
N CYS A 78 10.42 -3.53 6.39
CA CYS A 78 10.29 -4.02 5.01
C CYS A 78 9.58 -5.38 4.91
N PRO A 79 9.92 -6.41 5.71
CA PRO A 79 9.19 -7.68 5.69
C PRO A 79 7.72 -7.52 6.08
N LEU A 80 7.41 -6.70 7.10
CA LEU A 80 6.04 -6.37 7.49
C LEU A 80 5.26 -5.74 6.33
N LEU A 81 5.84 -4.73 5.66
CA LEU A 81 5.23 -4.05 4.50
C LEU A 81 5.16 -4.94 3.25
N ALA A 82 5.96 -6.00 3.18
CA ALA A 82 5.86 -7.02 2.13
C ALA A 82 4.81 -8.09 2.44
N GLY A 83 4.12 -8.02 3.59
CA GLY A 83 3.17 -9.03 4.04
C GLY A 83 3.82 -10.32 4.56
N GLN A 84 5.12 -10.27 4.86
CA GLN A 84 5.92 -11.39 5.36
C GLN A 84 6.62 -10.99 6.67
N PRO A 85 5.88 -10.74 7.77
CA PRO A 85 6.48 -10.30 9.02
C PRO A 85 7.39 -11.39 9.61
N ASP A 86 8.49 -10.96 10.20
CA ASP A 86 9.39 -11.85 10.94
C ASP A 86 8.74 -12.29 12.26
N ALA A 87 8.70 -13.59 12.53
CA ALA A 87 8.12 -14.16 13.75
C ALA A 87 8.84 -13.67 15.04
N THR A 88 10.09 -13.22 14.92
CA THR A 88 10.88 -12.70 16.05
C THR A 88 10.61 -11.22 16.33
N THR A 89 9.86 -10.53 15.45
CA THR A 89 9.52 -9.12 15.61
C THR A 89 8.05 -8.97 15.98
N SER A 90 7.81 -8.35 17.14
CA SER A 90 6.48 -8.02 17.63
C SER A 90 6.15 -6.57 17.32
N PHE A 91 4.99 -6.36 16.71
CA PHE A 91 4.42 -5.04 16.45
C PHE A 91 3.13 -4.88 17.25
N SER A 92 2.98 -3.75 17.94
CA SER A 92 1.73 -3.38 18.61
C SER A 92 1.42 -1.91 18.40
N CYS A 93 0.15 -1.58 18.38
CA CYS A 93 -0.32 -0.23 18.09
C CYS A 93 -1.28 0.22 19.16
N HIS A 94 -1.16 1.47 19.61
CA HIS A 94 -2.09 2.08 20.55
C HIS A 94 -2.41 3.52 20.13
N ARG A 95 -3.70 3.87 20.23
CA ARG A 95 -4.13 5.26 20.04
C ARG A 95 -3.79 6.08 21.27
N THR A 96 -3.25 7.27 21.05
CA THR A 96 -2.94 8.24 22.09
C THR A 96 -3.82 9.49 21.90
N ALA A 97 -3.84 10.39 22.88
CA ALA A 97 -4.56 11.66 22.74
C ALA A 97 -4.03 12.53 21.58
N SER A 98 -2.75 12.36 21.22
CA SER A 98 -2.07 13.14 20.18
C SER A 98 -1.95 12.44 18.83
N GLY A 99 -2.38 11.18 18.71
CA GLY A 99 -2.29 10.43 17.46
C GLY A 99 -2.24 8.91 17.65
N LEU A 100 -1.27 8.28 16.99
CA LEU A 100 -1.07 6.84 16.94
C LEU A 100 0.38 6.52 17.31
N SER A 101 0.58 5.59 18.23
CA SER A 101 1.91 5.10 18.59
C SER A 101 2.05 3.63 18.18
N LEU A 102 3.06 3.34 17.36
CA LEU A 102 3.41 2.00 16.91
C LEU A 102 4.69 1.56 17.62
N HIS A 103 4.56 0.55 18.47
CA HIS A 103 5.67 -0.07 19.19
C HIS A 103 6.21 -1.27 18.42
N VAL A 104 7.53 -1.34 18.30
CA VAL A 104 8.28 -2.43 17.70
C VAL A 104 9.22 -3.00 18.75
N LYS A 105 9.13 -4.31 18.95
CA LYS A 105 10.04 -5.09 19.78
C LYS A 105 10.66 -6.20 18.93
N SER A 106 11.99 -6.25 18.90
CA SER A 106 12.74 -7.32 18.23
C SER A 106 13.98 -7.69 19.04
N GLU A 107 14.80 -8.58 18.51
CA GLU A 107 16.11 -8.92 19.05
C GLU A 107 17.22 -8.60 18.06
N LEU A 108 18.33 -8.03 18.54
CA LEU A 108 19.54 -7.76 17.80
C LEU A 108 20.72 -8.45 18.49
N SER A 109 21.18 -9.59 17.95
CA SER A 109 22.31 -10.37 18.48
C SER A 109 22.15 -10.76 19.96
N GLY A 110 20.99 -11.27 20.37
CA GLY A 110 20.71 -11.61 21.77
C GLY A 110 20.30 -10.44 22.66
N LEU A 111 20.34 -9.20 22.15
CA LEU A 111 19.92 -8.01 22.91
C LEU A 111 18.53 -7.55 22.48
N PRO A 112 17.66 -7.16 23.42
CA PRO A 112 16.35 -6.64 23.08
C PRO A 112 16.50 -5.27 22.39
N PHE A 113 15.75 -5.09 21.32
CA PHE A 113 15.71 -3.87 20.51
C PHE A 113 14.28 -3.31 20.51
N TYR A 114 14.15 -2.03 20.84
CA TYR A 114 12.86 -1.35 20.94
C TYR A 114 12.81 -0.10 20.05
N TRP A 115 11.65 0.15 19.48
CA TRP A 115 11.36 1.40 18.78
C TRP A 115 9.90 1.79 18.92
N ASP A 116 9.64 3.07 19.12
CA ASP A 116 8.30 3.65 19.10
C ASP A 116 8.22 4.65 17.95
N PHE A 117 7.29 4.44 17.02
CA PHE A 117 6.91 5.44 16.03
C PHE A 117 5.79 6.30 16.60
N HIS A 118 6.00 7.62 16.68
CA HIS A 118 5.02 8.56 17.21
C HIS A 118 4.34 9.30 16.06
N CYS A 119 3.23 8.75 15.56
CA CYS A 119 2.53 9.27 14.40
C CYS A 119 1.47 10.28 14.83
N CYS A 120 1.56 11.52 14.34
CA CYS A 120 0.53 12.53 14.52
C CYS A 120 -0.47 12.51 13.34
N PRO A 121 -1.66 13.12 13.45
CA PRO A 121 -2.60 13.21 12.33
C PRO A 121 -1.94 13.79 11.08
N ALA A 122 -2.14 13.14 9.94
CA ALA A 122 -1.55 13.56 8.68
C ALA A 122 -2.19 14.86 8.18
N PRO A 123 -1.39 15.84 7.70
CA PRO A 123 -1.91 17.04 7.08
C PRO A 123 -2.77 16.72 5.86
N VAL A 124 -3.78 17.54 5.59
CA VAL A 124 -4.70 17.36 4.45
C VAL A 124 -3.95 17.25 3.12
N GLU A 125 -2.87 18.01 2.93
CA GLU A 125 -2.06 17.93 1.71
C GLU A 125 -1.38 16.56 1.56
N MET A 126 -0.96 15.92 2.66
CA MET A 126 -0.39 14.58 2.64
C MET A 126 -1.46 13.54 2.30
N VAL A 127 -2.65 13.64 2.90
CA VAL A 127 -3.79 12.78 2.56
C VAL A 127 -4.16 12.95 1.08
N SER A 128 -4.24 14.18 0.59
CA SER A 128 -4.55 14.50 -0.80
C SER A 128 -3.53 13.89 -1.77
N ARG A 129 -2.24 14.05 -1.50
CA ARG A 129 -1.16 13.55 -2.36
C ARG A 129 -1.00 12.03 -2.33
N HIS A 130 -1.17 11.39 -1.17
CA HIS A 130 -0.87 9.98 -0.98
C HIS A 130 -2.08 9.05 -1.13
N LEU A 131 -3.31 9.59 -1.09
CA LEU A 131 -4.54 8.81 -1.22
C LEU A 131 -5.47 9.41 -2.28
N VAL A 132 -5.96 10.63 -2.09
CA VAL A 132 -7.08 11.18 -2.89
C VAL A 132 -6.71 11.33 -4.38
N ARG A 133 -5.63 12.04 -4.70
CA ARG A 133 -5.21 12.26 -6.09
C ARG A 133 -4.84 10.95 -6.80
N PRO A 134 -4.05 10.03 -6.20
CA PRO A 134 -3.80 8.71 -6.79
C PRO A 134 -5.08 7.92 -7.07
N LEU A 135 -6.02 7.84 -6.10
CA LEU A 135 -7.25 7.07 -6.27
C LEU A 135 -8.15 7.63 -7.37
N ILE A 136 -8.28 8.96 -7.48
CA ILE A 136 -9.01 9.60 -8.59
C ILE A 136 -8.38 9.26 -9.93
N ARG A 137 -7.04 9.35 -10.03
CA ARG A 137 -6.32 9.02 -11.27
C ARG A 137 -6.45 7.54 -11.64
N MET A 138 -6.39 6.65 -10.65
CA MET A 138 -6.60 5.21 -10.87
C MET A 138 -8.02 4.93 -11.36
N SER A 139 -9.04 5.54 -10.74
CA SER A 139 -10.44 5.40 -11.17
C SER A 139 -10.63 5.84 -12.62
N LEU A 140 -10.10 7.02 -12.99
CA LEU A 140 -10.14 7.50 -14.38
C LEU A 140 -9.41 6.57 -15.35
N ALA A 141 -8.20 6.11 -14.99
CA ALA A 141 -7.44 5.20 -15.82
C ALA A 141 -8.16 3.86 -16.04
N LEU A 142 -8.78 3.30 -15.00
CA LEU A 142 -9.57 2.08 -15.09
C LEU A 142 -10.84 2.30 -15.93
N GLN A 143 -11.50 3.46 -15.80
CA GLN A 143 -12.64 3.80 -16.64
C GLN A 143 -12.26 3.88 -18.12
N TYR A 144 -11.11 4.49 -18.46
CA TYR A 144 -10.60 4.49 -19.83
C TYR A 144 -10.29 3.07 -20.33
N GLN A 145 -9.69 2.22 -19.50
CA GLN A 145 -9.43 0.82 -19.88
C GLN A 145 -10.73 0.06 -20.17
N VAL A 146 -11.78 0.26 -19.38
CA VAL A 146 -13.10 -0.33 -19.64
C VAL A 146 -13.63 0.13 -21.00
N GLN A 147 -13.54 1.42 -21.33
CA GLN A 147 -13.99 1.95 -22.62
C GLN A 147 -13.20 1.37 -23.81
N GLU A 148 -11.87 1.29 -23.68
CA GLU A 148 -11.00 0.70 -24.72
C GLU A 148 -11.34 -0.78 -24.95
N LEU A 149 -11.52 -1.55 -23.87
CA LEU A 149 -11.88 -2.97 -23.95
C LEU A 149 -13.28 -3.17 -24.54
N THR A 150 -14.26 -2.34 -24.17
CA THR A 150 -15.60 -2.34 -24.77
C THR A 150 -15.51 -2.09 -26.28
N SER A 151 -14.75 -1.08 -26.71
CA SER A 151 -14.55 -0.81 -28.14
C SER A 151 -13.93 -2.00 -28.88
N LEU A 152 -12.92 -2.64 -28.28
CA LEU A 152 -12.26 -3.81 -28.84
C LEU A 152 -13.23 -5.00 -28.98
N LEU A 153 -14.10 -5.23 -27.99
CA LEU A 153 -15.12 -6.28 -28.04
C LEU A 153 -16.12 -6.04 -29.16
N LEU A 154 -16.63 -4.81 -29.31
CA LEU A 154 -17.55 -4.47 -30.39
C LEU A 154 -16.91 -4.63 -31.78
N GLN A 155 -15.63 -4.28 -31.93
CA GLN A 155 -14.88 -4.54 -33.17
C GLN A 155 -14.76 -6.03 -33.47
N LYS A 156 -14.55 -6.85 -32.44
CA LYS A 156 -14.47 -8.31 -32.58
C LYS A 156 -15.82 -8.93 -32.93
N ASP A 157 -16.92 -8.44 -32.36
CA ASP A 157 -18.26 -8.90 -32.71
C ASP A 157 -18.61 -8.57 -34.17
N ALA A 158 -18.24 -7.37 -34.65
CA ALA A 158 -18.41 -7.01 -36.05
C ALA A 158 -17.60 -7.90 -37.00
N GLU A 159 -16.36 -8.23 -36.62
CA GLU A 159 -15.52 -9.19 -37.38
C GLU A 159 -16.15 -10.59 -37.41
N ILE A 160 -16.70 -11.07 -36.29
CA ILE A 160 -17.40 -12.36 -36.22
C ILE A 160 -18.65 -12.37 -37.10
N GLU A 161 -19.40 -11.27 -37.12
CA GLU A 161 -20.60 -11.15 -37.95
C GLU A 161 -20.25 -11.13 -39.44
N ASP A 162 -19.20 -10.43 -39.85
CA ASP A 162 -18.70 -10.45 -41.24
C ASP A 162 -18.34 -11.88 -41.71
N TYR A 163 -17.69 -12.69 -40.86
CA TYR A 163 -17.45 -14.10 -41.18
C TYR A 163 -18.75 -14.89 -41.38
N ARG A 164 -19.78 -14.63 -40.55
CA ARG A 164 -21.09 -15.31 -40.66
C ARG A 164 -21.81 -14.90 -41.93
N GLU A 165 -21.85 -13.61 -42.24
CA GLU A 165 -22.46 -13.07 -43.46
C GLU A 165 -21.75 -13.58 -44.73
N SER A 166 -20.43 -13.78 -44.65
CA SER A 166 -19.61 -14.37 -45.72
C SER A 166 -19.77 -15.90 -45.86
N GLY A 167 -20.58 -16.55 -45.02
CA GLY A 167 -20.88 -17.98 -45.08
C GLY A 167 -19.87 -18.89 -44.39
N ALA A 168 -18.96 -18.34 -43.57
CA ALA A 168 -18.04 -19.15 -42.77
C ALA A 168 -18.81 -19.92 -41.68
N MET A 169 -18.47 -21.19 -41.49
CA MET A 169 -19.06 -22.04 -40.45
C MET A 169 -18.06 -22.31 -39.34
N LEU A 170 -18.53 -22.23 -38.08
CA LEU A 170 -17.73 -22.64 -36.93
C LEU A 170 -17.56 -24.16 -36.92
N SER A 171 -16.31 -24.64 -36.79
CA SER A 171 -16.04 -26.08 -36.64
C SER A 171 -16.34 -26.63 -35.24
N ARG A 172 -16.48 -25.74 -34.24
CA ARG A 172 -16.63 -26.09 -32.82
C ARG A 172 -17.61 -25.13 -32.16
N ASP A 173 -18.88 -25.50 -32.09
CA ASP A 173 -19.96 -24.62 -31.59
C ASP A 173 -19.73 -24.06 -30.18
N ARG A 174 -19.05 -24.81 -29.31
CA ARG A 174 -18.69 -24.37 -27.95
C ARG A 174 -17.81 -23.11 -27.89
N LEU A 175 -17.20 -22.70 -29.01
CA LEU A 175 -16.38 -21.48 -29.09
C LEU A 175 -17.20 -20.22 -29.40
N ARG A 176 -18.49 -20.38 -29.72
CA ARG A 176 -19.39 -19.25 -29.96
C ARG A 176 -19.60 -18.47 -28.67
N THR A 177 -19.33 -17.17 -28.74
CA THR A 177 -19.68 -16.21 -27.69
C THR A 177 -20.97 -15.49 -28.05
N GLU A 178 -21.72 -15.06 -27.04
CA GLU A 178 -22.81 -14.11 -27.23
C GLU A 178 -22.23 -12.73 -27.56
N PRO A 179 -22.90 -11.92 -28.41
CA PRO A 179 -22.47 -10.56 -28.69
C PRO A 179 -22.38 -9.74 -27.41
N PHE A 180 -21.30 -8.96 -27.29
CA PHE A 180 -21.07 -8.13 -26.12
C PHE A 180 -22.09 -6.99 -26.05
N GLN A 181 -22.70 -6.81 -24.87
CA GLN A 181 -23.62 -5.73 -24.58
C GLN A 181 -23.15 -4.99 -23.32
N GLU A 182 -22.73 -3.74 -23.49
CA GLU A 182 -22.14 -2.94 -22.41
C GLU A 182 -23.11 -2.74 -21.24
N GLU A 183 -24.36 -2.37 -21.51
CA GLU A 183 -25.36 -2.11 -20.46
C GLU A 183 -25.64 -3.36 -19.61
N THR A 184 -25.81 -4.52 -20.26
CA THR A 184 -26.03 -5.79 -19.58
C THR A 184 -24.81 -6.20 -18.76
N PHE A 185 -23.60 -6.01 -19.31
CA PHE A 185 -22.36 -6.27 -18.58
C PHE A 185 -22.25 -5.40 -17.32
N GLN A 186 -22.52 -4.09 -17.44
CA GLN A 186 -22.48 -3.16 -16.30
C GLN A 186 -23.53 -3.50 -15.24
N GLN A 187 -24.76 -3.83 -15.65
CA GLN A 187 -25.83 -4.23 -14.72
C GLN A 187 -25.46 -5.49 -13.94
N ASN A 188 -24.92 -6.50 -14.63
CA ASN A 188 -24.48 -7.75 -13.99
C ASN A 188 -23.31 -7.50 -13.04
N PHE A 189 -22.31 -6.72 -13.46
CA PHE A 189 -21.13 -6.41 -12.64
C PHE A 189 -21.48 -5.64 -11.36
N MET A 190 -22.47 -4.75 -11.41
CA MET A 190 -22.91 -3.98 -10.24
C MET A 190 -23.84 -4.76 -9.29
N ALA A 191 -24.38 -5.89 -9.74
CA ALA A 191 -25.27 -6.74 -8.96
C ALA A 191 -24.52 -7.84 -8.16
N GLU A 192 -23.25 -8.07 -8.47
CA GLU A 192 -22.32 -8.95 -7.74
C GLU A 192 -21.68 -8.24 -6.53
#